data_AF-A0A920B4L6-F1
#
_entry.id   AF-A0A920B4L6-F1
#
_cell.length_a   1.000
_cell.length_b   1.000
_cell.length_c   1.000
_cell.angle_alpha   90.00
_cell.angle_beta   90.00
_cell.angle_gamma   90.00
#
_symmetry.space_group_name_H-M   'P 1'
#
loop_
_entity.id
_entity.type
_entity.pdbx_description
1 polymer ?
#
loop_
_entity_poly.entity_id
_entity_poly.type
_entity_poly.pdbx_seq_one_letter_code
_entity_poly.pdbx_strand_id
1 'polypeptide(L)'
;MKFENVKFTIHSCIVKCCSDKIFIFREYVKTKNLNPQQLIIKKQGSVIWDNRFLISSIFGDIKCLIFNDTIWLKLKNHYKLIKDSQNIPYDILKTLPVLSYKNKMIIPFLTDKEIMVSLGISVIFKPKIPLTKKNF
;
A
#
# COMPACT_ATOMS: atom_id res chain seq x y z
N MET A 1 -28.68 -4.45 -20.56
CA MET A 1 -27.34 -4.96 -20.92
C MET A 1 -26.54 -5.11 -19.61
N LYS A 2 -26.28 -6.33 -19.14
CA LYS A 2 -25.43 -6.55 -17.94
C LYS A 2 -23.98 -6.34 -18.37
N PHE A 3 -23.34 -5.26 -17.91
CA PHE A 3 -21.91 -5.09 -18.12
C PHE A 3 -21.18 -6.10 -17.22
N GLU A 4 -20.57 -7.10 -17.84
CA GLU A 4 -19.68 -8.04 -17.16
C GLU A 4 -18.49 -7.27 -16.57
N ASN A 5 -18.07 -7.64 -15.36
CA ASN A 5 -16.88 -7.06 -14.73
C ASN A 5 -15.63 -7.51 -15.52
N VAL A 6 -15.17 -6.70 -16.47
CA VAL A 6 -13.96 -7.01 -17.24
C VAL A 6 -12.74 -6.40 -16.54
N LYS A 7 -11.74 -7.25 -16.24
CA LYS A 7 -10.45 -6.88 -15.63
C LYS A 7 -9.40 -6.80 -16.75
N PHE A 8 -8.87 -5.60 -17.00
CA PHE A 8 -7.77 -5.39 -17.95
C PHE A 8 -6.47 -5.06 -17.21
N THR A 9 -5.32 -5.33 -17.83
CA THR A 9 -4.00 -4.99 -17.28
C THR A 9 -3.26 -4.04 -18.23
N ILE A 10 -2.90 -2.83 -17.76
CA ILE A 10 -2.14 -1.83 -18.55
C ILE A 10 -0.91 -1.41 -17.76
N HIS A 11 0.30 -1.57 -18.31
CA HIS A 11 1.57 -1.09 -17.73
C HIS A 11 1.81 -1.45 -16.25
N SER A 12 1.36 -2.64 -15.84
CA SER A 12 1.33 -3.08 -14.44
C SER A 12 0.30 -2.38 -13.58
N CYS A 13 -0.87 -2.11 -14.16
CA CYS A 13 -2.05 -1.64 -13.47
C CYS A 13 -3.23 -2.55 -13.75
N ILE A 14 -3.95 -2.96 -12.70
CA ILE A 14 -5.27 -3.58 -12.79
C ILE A 14 -6.28 -2.47 -13.05
N VAL A 15 -6.93 -2.52 -14.20
CA VAL A 15 -8.02 -1.63 -14.58
C VAL A 15 -9.34 -2.35 -14.31
N LYS A 16 -10.17 -1.79 -13.44
CA LYS A 16 -11.53 -2.25 -13.18
C LYS A 16 -12.50 -1.19 -13.70
N CYS A 17 -13.35 -1.58 -14.65
CA CYS A 17 -14.41 -0.72 -15.16
C CYS A 17 -15.71 -1.03 -14.39
N CYS A 18 -16.35 -0.01 -13.80
CA CYS A 18 -17.69 -0.12 -13.22
C CYS A 18 -18.53 1.04 -13.73
N SER A 19 -19.53 0.74 -14.57
CA SER A 19 -20.54 1.67 -15.11
C SER A 19 -19.98 3.03 -15.59
N ASP A 20 -19.83 4.00 -14.69
CA ASP A 20 -19.41 5.39 -14.93
C ASP A 20 -17.95 5.68 -14.53
N LYS A 21 -17.23 4.71 -13.96
CA LYS A 21 -15.91 4.90 -13.35
C LYS A 21 -14.90 3.85 -13.82
N ILE A 22 -13.69 4.32 -14.10
CA ILE A 22 -12.52 3.49 -14.35
C ILE A 22 -11.64 3.57 -13.11
N PHE A 23 -11.46 2.43 -12.42
CA PHE A 23 -10.52 2.30 -11.31
C PHE A 23 -9.21 1.74 -11.83
N ILE A 24 -8.11 2.47 -11.62
CA ILE A 24 -6.76 2.04 -11.99
C ILE A 24 -6.00 1.73 -10.70
N PHE A 25 -5.62 0.48 -10.55
CA PHE A 25 -4.86 -0.06 -9.44
C PHE A 25 -3.51 -0.57 -9.94
N ARG A 26 -2.47 -0.70 -9.12
CA ARG A 26 -1.17 -1.26 -9.57
C ARG A 26 -1.10 -2.78 -9.39
N GLU A 27 -0.42 -3.50 -10.27
CA GLU A 27 -0.12 -4.92 -10.13
C GLU A 27 1.01 -5.17 -9.12
N TYR A 28 0.81 -6.18 -8.27
CA TYR A 28 1.76 -6.58 -7.23
C TYR A 28 3.16 -6.98 -7.76
N VAL A 29 3.25 -7.49 -8.98
CA VAL A 29 4.51 -8.00 -9.57
C VAL A 29 5.61 -6.93 -9.60
N LYS A 30 5.28 -5.66 -9.88
CA LYS A 30 6.28 -4.57 -9.84
C LYS A 30 6.69 -4.19 -8.41
N THR A 31 5.79 -4.28 -7.44
CA THR A 31 6.10 -4.02 -6.03
C THR A 31 7.01 -5.12 -5.46
N LYS A 32 6.83 -6.38 -5.89
CA LYS A 32 7.67 -7.52 -5.51
C LYS A 32 9.09 -7.47 -6.13
N ASN A 33 9.22 -6.94 -7.35
CA ASN A 33 10.50 -6.90 -8.09
C ASN A 33 11.37 -5.67 -7.76
N LEU A 34 10.87 -4.72 -6.94
CA LEU A 34 11.72 -3.73 -6.29
C LEU A 34 12.59 -4.45 -5.27
N ASN A 35 13.90 -4.51 -5.53
CA ASN A 35 14.94 -5.17 -4.76
C ASN A 35 14.59 -5.29 -3.25
N PRO A 36 14.54 -6.51 -2.67
CA PRO A 36 13.86 -6.81 -1.41
C PRO A 36 14.65 -6.43 -0.15
N GLN A 37 15.72 -5.63 -0.28
CA GLN A 37 16.46 -5.17 0.89
C GLN A 37 15.53 -4.29 1.71
N GLN A 38 15.15 -4.82 2.87
CA GLN A 38 14.28 -4.23 3.86
C GLN A 38 14.65 -2.77 4.03
N LEU A 39 13.80 -1.87 3.55
CA LEU A 39 14.12 -0.47 3.56
C LEU A 39 13.94 0.03 5.00
N ILE A 40 15.04 0.48 5.60
CA ILE A 40 15.05 1.03 6.95
C ILE A 40 14.94 2.55 6.85
N ILE A 41 13.89 3.10 7.44
CA ILE A 41 13.71 4.53 7.64
C ILE A 41 14.29 4.84 9.00
N LYS A 42 15.33 5.66 9.04
CA LYS A 42 15.94 6.10 10.29
C LYS A 42 15.01 7.03 11.05
N LYS A 43 15.15 7.06 12.38
CA LYS A 43 14.54 8.07 13.24
C LYS A 43 14.75 9.48 12.66
N GLN A 44 13.70 10.30 12.68
CA GLN A 44 13.65 11.64 12.06
C GLN A 44 13.88 11.66 10.54
N GLY A 45 13.90 10.49 9.89
CA GLY A 45 14.08 10.35 8.46
C GLY A 45 12.76 10.22 7.71
N SER A 46 12.85 10.42 6.39
CA SER A 46 11.77 10.10 5.45
C SER A 46 12.32 9.42 4.21
N VAL A 47 11.47 8.62 3.56
CA VAL A 47 11.83 7.88 2.35
C VAL A 47 10.64 7.79 1.42
N ILE A 48 10.90 7.59 0.14
CA ILE A 48 9.87 7.24 -0.84
C ILE A 48 9.94 5.73 -1.10
N TRP A 49 8.93 5.00 -0.63
CA TRP A 49 8.77 3.56 -0.86
C TRP A 49 7.91 3.30 -2.11
N ASP A 50 8.36 2.35 -2.94
CA ASP A 50 7.76 2.01 -4.25
C ASP A 50 7.42 3.23 -5.13
N ASN A 51 8.25 4.29 -5.07
CA ASN A 51 8.03 5.54 -5.79
C ASN A 51 6.64 6.17 -5.56
N ARG A 52 5.95 5.80 -4.48
CA ARG A 52 4.52 6.11 -4.26
C ARG A 52 4.20 6.56 -2.86
N PHE A 53 4.89 6.07 -1.85
CA PHE A 53 4.55 6.34 -0.47
C PHE A 53 5.71 7.09 0.18
N LEU A 54 5.49 8.36 0.51
CA LEU A 54 6.39 9.08 1.38
C LEU A 54 6.10 8.61 2.81
N ILE A 55 7.07 7.92 3.41
CA ILE A 55 6.97 7.39 4.77
C ILE A 55 7.98 8.15 5.62
N SER A 56 7.55 8.68 6.75
CA SER A 56 8.41 9.38 7.70
C SER A 56 8.31 8.78 9.09
N SER A 57 9.41 8.89 9.84
CA SER A 57 9.46 8.49 11.24
C SER A 57 9.99 9.62 12.11
N ILE A 58 9.37 9.84 13.27
CA ILE A 58 9.78 10.84 14.25
C ILE A 58 10.52 10.16 15.41
N PHE A 59 9.97 9.07 15.95
CA PHE A 59 10.39 8.54 17.25
C PHE A 59 11.37 7.37 17.20
N GLY A 60 11.51 6.66 16.06
CA GLY A 60 12.46 5.55 15.97
C GLY A 60 12.63 4.98 14.56
N ASP A 61 13.44 3.94 14.41
CA ASP A 61 13.64 3.32 13.10
C ASP A 61 12.41 2.52 12.68
N ILE A 62 12.00 2.64 11.41
CA ILE A 62 10.91 1.85 10.81
C ILE A 62 11.50 0.93 9.76
N LYS A 63 11.13 -0.35 9.83
CA LYS A 63 11.47 -1.32 8.80
C LYS A 63 10.28 -1.49 7.85
N CYS A 64 10.46 -1.12 6.59
CA CYS A 64 9.46 -1.33 5.55
C CYS A 64 9.61 -2.72 4.94
N LEU A 65 8.51 -3.47 4.92
CA LEU A 65 8.39 -4.82 4.40
C LEU A 65 7.42 -4.82 3.22
N ILE A 66 7.70 -5.68 2.24
CA ILE A 66 6.76 -5.97 1.16
C ILE A 66 5.68 -6.89 1.71
N PHE A 67 4.41 -6.52 1.50
CA PHE A 67 3.28 -7.36 1.86
C PHE A 67 3.33 -8.71 1.12
N ASN A 68 3.19 -9.83 1.83
CA ASN A 68 3.12 -11.17 1.26
C ASN A 68 2.17 -12.05 2.07
N ASP A 69 1.89 -13.26 1.58
CA ASP A 69 0.92 -14.15 2.22
C ASP A 69 1.35 -14.57 3.64
N THR A 70 2.65 -14.74 3.90
CA THR A 70 3.18 -15.04 5.24
C THR A 70 2.94 -13.90 6.22
N ILE A 71 3.17 -12.65 5.81
CA ILE A 71 2.88 -11.46 6.61
C ILE A 71 1.37 -11.29 6.79
N TRP A 72 0.59 -11.55 5.73
CA TRP A 72 -0.87 -11.48 5.81
C TRP A 72 -1.42 -12.45 6.84
N LEU A 73 -0.96 -13.70 6.85
CA LEU A 73 -1.42 -14.68 7.84
C LEU A 73 -1.20 -14.19 9.29
N LYS A 74 -0.09 -13.50 9.56
CA LYS A 74 0.20 -12.91 10.88
C LYS A 74 -0.71 -11.71 11.22
N LEU A 75 -1.15 -10.97 10.20
CA LEU A 75 -1.89 -9.72 10.35
C LEU A 75 -3.40 -9.85 10.16
N LYS A 76 -3.86 -10.95 9.56
CA LYS A 76 -5.23 -11.15 9.10
C LYS A 76 -6.24 -10.95 10.22
N ASN A 77 -5.97 -11.46 11.42
CA ASN A 77 -6.91 -11.35 12.53
C ASN A 77 -7.15 -9.89 12.97
N HIS A 78 -6.16 -9.01 12.78
CA HIS A 78 -6.27 -7.60 13.18
C HIS A 78 -6.90 -6.73 12.09
N TYR A 79 -6.62 -7.02 10.82
CA TYR A 79 -7.00 -6.12 9.72
C TYR A 79 -8.09 -6.67 8.80
N LYS A 80 -8.51 -7.94 8.92
CA LYS A 80 -9.52 -8.52 8.02
C LYS A 80 -10.83 -7.73 8.06
N LEU A 81 -11.35 -7.45 9.26
CA LEU A 81 -12.62 -6.75 9.42
C LEU A 81 -12.59 -5.35 8.81
N ILE A 82 -11.53 -4.58 9.06
CA ILE A 82 -11.35 -3.23 8.51
C ILE A 82 -11.17 -3.28 6.98
N LYS A 83 -10.39 -4.25 6.47
CA LYS A 83 -10.20 -4.45 5.03
C LYS A 83 -11.52 -4.80 4.34
N ASP A 84 -12.36 -5.61 4.98
CA ASP A 84 -13.67 -6.01 4.46
C ASP A 84 -14.67 -4.85 4.52
N SER A 85 -14.70 -4.08 5.62
CA SER A 85 -15.62 -2.92 5.75
C SER A 85 -15.29 -1.80 4.76
N GLN A 86 -14.02 -1.58 4.46
CA GLN A 86 -13.57 -0.61 3.44
C GLN A 86 -13.61 -1.19 2.01
N ASN A 87 -14.05 -2.44 1.85
CA ASN A 87 -14.12 -3.16 0.58
C ASN A 87 -12.80 -3.14 -0.21
N ILE A 88 -11.67 -3.23 0.49
CA ILE A 88 -10.33 -3.21 -0.12
C ILE A 88 -10.02 -4.59 -0.71
N PRO A 89 -9.80 -4.71 -2.03
CA PRO A 89 -9.45 -5.97 -2.65
C PRO A 89 -8.07 -6.45 -2.19
N TYR A 90 -7.89 -7.77 -2.08
CA TYR A 90 -6.61 -8.35 -1.65
C TYR A 90 -5.45 -7.98 -2.58
N ASP A 91 -5.71 -7.87 -3.89
CA ASP A 91 -4.71 -7.42 -4.88
C ASP A 91 -4.19 -6.02 -4.57
N ILE A 92 -5.03 -5.13 -4.01
CA ILE A 92 -4.64 -3.76 -3.62
C ILE A 92 -3.84 -3.78 -2.34
N LEU A 93 -4.29 -4.57 -1.38
CA LEU A 93 -3.63 -4.74 -0.09
C LEU A 93 -2.16 -5.14 -0.27
N LYS A 94 -1.88 -6.07 -1.21
CA LYS A 94 -0.52 -6.51 -1.53
C LYS A 94 0.40 -5.39 -2.04
N THR A 95 -0.16 -4.28 -2.52
CA THR A 95 0.62 -3.13 -3.01
C THR A 95 0.93 -2.09 -1.94
N LEU A 96 0.42 -2.27 -0.72
CA LEU A 96 0.70 -1.40 0.41
C LEU A 96 2.00 -1.81 1.11
N PRO A 97 2.75 -0.85 1.68
CA PRO A 97 3.87 -1.17 2.55
C PRO A 97 3.36 -1.78 3.86
N VAL A 98 4.15 -2.67 4.46
CA VAL A 98 3.97 -3.10 5.85
C VAL A 98 5.10 -2.49 6.68
N LEU A 99 4.75 -1.74 7.72
CA LEU A 99 5.72 -1.08 8.58
C LEU A 99 5.92 -1.89 9.85
N SER A 100 7.16 -2.30 10.13
CA SER A 100 7.55 -2.89 11.40
C SER A 100 8.19 -1.83 12.27
N TYR A 101 7.55 -1.51 13.40
CA TYR A 101 8.00 -0.50 14.37
C TYR A 101 7.72 -0.98 15.79
N LYS A 102 8.74 -0.99 16.66
CA LYS A 102 8.65 -1.45 18.07
C LYS A 102 7.86 -2.76 18.23
N ASN A 103 8.24 -3.78 17.45
CA ASN A 103 7.59 -5.10 17.40
C ASN A 103 6.12 -5.13 16.96
N LYS A 104 5.58 -4.02 16.46
CA LYS A 104 4.26 -3.96 15.84
C LYS A 104 4.39 -3.93 14.33
N MET A 105 3.51 -4.66 13.65
CA MET A 105 3.36 -4.59 12.20
C MET A 105 2.09 -3.80 11.86
N ILE A 106 2.28 -2.77 11.04
CA ILE A 106 1.30 -1.74 10.74
C ILE A 106 1.06 -1.76 9.23
N ILE A 107 -0.20 -1.80 8.82
CA ILE A 107 -0.57 -1.59 7.42
C ILE A 107 -1.13 -0.16 7.34
N PRO A 108 -0.44 0.77 6.68
CA PRO A 108 -0.96 2.12 6.49
C PRO A 108 -2.32 2.10 5.80
N PHE A 109 -3.15 3.10 6.04
CA PHE A 109 -4.53 3.23 5.55
C PHE A 109 -5.54 2.22 6.13
N LEU A 110 -5.07 1.12 6.73
CA LEU A 110 -5.88 0.19 7.53
C LEU A 110 -5.71 0.38 9.05
N THR A 111 -4.70 1.14 9.46
CA THR A 111 -4.45 1.49 10.86
C THR A 111 -4.98 2.88 11.15
N ASP A 112 -5.58 3.07 12.32
CA ASP A 112 -6.10 4.37 12.72
C ASP A 112 -5.03 5.45 12.70
N LYS A 113 -5.41 6.62 12.18
CA LYS A 113 -4.50 7.75 12.01
C LYS A 113 -3.95 8.23 13.36
N GLU A 114 -4.77 8.23 14.41
CA GLU A 114 -4.36 8.61 15.76
C GLU A 114 -3.28 7.69 16.32
N ILE A 115 -3.41 6.38 16.10
CA ILE A 115 -2.39 5.40 16.47
C ILE A 115 -1.10 5.70 15.72
N MET A 116 -1.16 5.94 14.41
CA MET A 116 0.03 6.29 13.63
C MET A 116 0.71 7.57 14.13
N VAL A 117 -0.06 8.61 14.44
CA VAL A 117 0.46 9.87 15.01
C VAL A 117 1.12 9.64 16.36
N SER A 118 0.51 8.85 17.25
CA SER A 118 1.08 8.50 18.56
C SER A 118 2.41 7.74 18.45
N LEU A 119 2.59 6.98 17.37
CA LEU A 119 3.84 6.26 17.05
C LEU A 119 4.86 7.13 16.30
N GLY A 120 4.50 8.37 15.95
CA GLY A 120 5.35 9.29 15.20
C GLY A 120 5.59 8.81 13.76
N ILE A 121 4.63 8.09 13.19
CA ILE A 121 4.70 7.54 11.83
C ILE A 121 3.74 8.32 10.93
N SER A 122 4.23 8.80 9.80
CA SER A 122 3.37 9.37 8.75
C SER A 122 3.56 8.62 7.44
N VAL A 123 2.47 8.41 6.72
CA VAL A 123 2.47 7.79 5.39
C VAL A 123 1.57 8.61 4.49
N ILE A 124 2.14 9.12 3.41
CA ILE A 124 1.45 9.95 2.43
C ILE A 124 1.59 9.28 1.07
N PHE A 125 0.47 9.11 0.37
CA PHE A 125 0.49 8.69 -1.03
C PHE A 125 0.92 9.88 -1.91
N LYS A 126 2.15 9.82 -2.41
CA LYS A 126 2.80 10.81 -3.27
C LYS A 126 3.52 10.10 -4.44
N PRO A 127 2.78 9.65 -5.46
CA PRO A 127 3.38 8.98 -6.63
C PRO A 127 4.34 9.91 -7.38
N LYS A 128 5.59 9.47 -7.58
CA LYS A 128 6.59 10.18 -8.40
C LYS A 128 6.20 10.22 -9.88
N ILE A 129 5.51 9.17 -10.35
CA ILE A 129 4.98 9.09 -11.71
C ILE A 129 3.46 9.30 -11.59
N PRO A 130 2.89 10.37 -12.15
CA PRO A 130 1.45 10.57 -12.14
C PRO A 130 0.75 9.40 -12.85
N LEU A 131 -0.39 8.96 -12.30
CA LEU A 131 -1.17 7.85 -12.85
C LEU A 131 -1.74 8.15 -14.25
N THR A 132 -1.77 9.43 -14.63
CA THR A 132 -2.16 9.92 -15.95
C THR A 132 -0.91 10.31 -16.74
N LYS A 133 -0.56 9.56 -17.80
CA LYS A 133 0.17 10.16 -18.92
C LYS A 133 -0.80 11.11 -19.61
N LYS A 134 -0.47 12.40 -19.71
CA LYS A 134 -1.19 13.38 -20.54
C LYS A 134 -0.97 13.07 -22.04
N ASN A 135 -1.48 11.93 -22.50
CA ASN A 135 -1.49 11.56 -23.93
C ASN A 135 -2.93 11.28 -24.39
N PHE A 136 -3.87 12.12 -23.97
CA PHE A 136 -5.17 12.29 -24.63
C PHE A 136 -5.29 13.76 -25.00
#